data_AF-A0A0R1RC23-F1
#
_entry.id   AF-A0A0R1RC23-F1
#
_cell.length_a   1.000
_cell.length_b   1.000
_cell.length_c   1.000
_cell.angle_alpha   90.00
_cell.angle_beta   90.00
_cell.angle_gamma   90.00
#
_symmetry.space_group_name_H-M   'P 1'
#
loop_
_entity.id
_entity.type
_entity.pdbx_description
1 polymer ?
#
loop_
_entity_poly.entity_id
_entity_poly.type
_entity_poly.pdbx_seq_one_letter_code
_entity_poly.pdbx_strand_id
1 'polypeptide(L)'
;MDISKKLSEQQQSVSDLIHELYNCLAQADDPKTKDIRESLMRAYQHIGQRDPVVVANKLANYLHFTGYNEKIKFTESELELITQISQIGQHAGLNGSYRAWYGDKSQF
;
A
#
# COMPACT_ATOMS: atom_id res chain seq x y z
N MET A 1 12.17 8.56 -22.56
CA MET A 1 12.31 8.10 -21.16
C MET A 1 12.33 6.59 -21.20
N ASP A 2 13.38 5.97 -20.65
CA ASP A 2 13.56 4.52 -20.66
C ASP A 2 12.52 3.84 -19.75
N ILE A 3 11.93 2.73 -20.20
CA ILE A 3 10.92 1.97 -19.45
C ILE A 3 11.51 1.48 -18.11
N SER A 4 12.78 1.09 -18.12
CA SER A 4 13.48 0.59 -16.94
C SER A 4 13.63 1.66 -15.87
N LYS A 5 13.90 2.91 -16.29
CA LYS A 5 14.03 4.07 -15.40
C LYS A 5 12.68 4.43 -14.76
N LYS A 6 11.60 4.41 -15.53
CA LYS A 6 10.25 4.69 -15.02
C LYS A 6 9.82 3.66 -13.97
N LEU A 7 10.11 2.38 -14.20
CA LEU A 7 9.79 1.30 -13.26
C LEU A 7 10.55 1.47 -11.94
N SER A 8 11.85 1.80 -12.00
CA SER A 8 12.65 2.04 -10.80
C SER A 8 12.17 3.25 -10.00
N GLU A 9 11.74 4.32 -10.66
CA GLU A 9 11.18 5.52 -10.01
C GLU A 9 9.85 5.22 -9.32
N GLN A 10 8.97 4.44 -9.96
CA GLN A 10 7.70 4.02 -9.35
C GLN A 10 7.91 3.07 -8.18
N GLN A 11 8.88 2.16 -8.28
CA GLN A 11 9.24 1.26 -7.20
C GLN A 11 9.74 2.04 -5.97
N GLN A 12 10.62 3.02 -6.20
CA GLN A 12 11.13 3.87 -5.13
C GLN A 12 10.01 4.68 -4.47
N SER A 13 9.16 5.32 -5.27
CA SER A 13 8.04 6.12 -4.76
C SER A 13 7.06 5.29 -3.91
N VAL A 14 6.69 4.09 -4.35
CA VAL A 14 5.80 3.21 -3.57
C VAL A 14 6.50 2.72 -2.30
N SER A 15 7.79 2.39 -2.38
CA SER A 15 8.60 1.98 -1.23
C SER A 15 8.66 3.06 -0.15
N ASP A 16 8.87 4.32 -0.54
CA ASP A 16 8.97 5.45 0.39
C ASP A 16 7.64 5.72 1.10
N LEU A 17 6.52 5.70 0.35
CA LEU A 17 5.18 5.86 0.92
C LEU A 17 4.82 4.73 1.90
N ILE A 18 5.17 3.49 1.57
CA ILE A 18 4.96 2.34 2.46
C ILE A 18 5.77 2.50 3.74
N HIS A 19 7.04 2.91 3.62
CA HIS A 19 7.93 3.09 4.75
C HIS A 19 7.43 4.19 5.70
N GLU A 20 7.02 5.33 5.13
CA GLU A 20 6.50 6.46 5.91
C GLU A 20 5.21 6.08 6.63
N LEU A 21 4.24 5.48 5.94
CA LEU A 21 2.97 5.04 6.55
C LEU A 21 3.21 4.00 7.66
N TYR A 22 4.12 3.05 7.44
CA TYR A 22 4.49 2.08 8.47
C TYR A 22 5.03 2.78 9.72
N ASN A 23 5.94 3.75 9.56
CA ASN A 23 6.53 4.46 10.69
C ASN A 23 5.50 5.28 11.46
N CYS A 24 4.57 5.98 10.78
CA CYS A 24 3.48 6.70 11.42
C CYS A 24 2.63 5.76 12.30
N LEU A 25 2.19 4.64 11.73
CA LEU A 25 1.35 3.67 12.44
C LEU A 25 2.11 2.95 13.57
N ALA A 26 3.41 2.71 13.39
CA ALA A 26 4.26 2.08 14.39
C ALA A 26 4.54 3.02 15.57
N GLN A 27 4.65 4.32 15.33
CA GLN A 27 4.83 5.33 16.38
C GLN A 27 3.59 5.45 17.27
N ALA A 28 2.39 5.38 16.69
CA ALA A 28 1.14 5.38 17.46
C ALA A 28 0.95 4.09 18.28
N ASP A 29 1.55 2.98 17.82
CA ASP A 29 1.49 1.63 18.38
C ASP A 29 0.07 1.12 18.72
N ASP A 30 -0.93 1.50 17.93
CA ASP A 30 -2.29 1.01 18.08
C ASP A 30 -2.36 -0.50 17.72
N PRO A 31 -2.88 -1.37 18.61
CA PRO A 31 -3.08 -2.78 18.29
C PRO A 31 -3.97 -3.02 17.07
N LYS A 32 -4.92 -2.13 16.78
CA LYS A 32 -5.83 -2.25 15.62
C LYS A 32 -5.11 -2.13 14.29
N THR A 33 -3.95 -1.47 14.25
CA THR A 33 -3.17 -1.28 13.03
C THR A 33 -2.14 -2.38 12.82
N LYS A 34 -2.07 -3.40 13.70
CA LYS A 34 -1.06 -4.46 13.62
C LYS A 34 -1.07 -5.18 12.27
N ASP A 35 -2.24 -5.61 11.79
CA ASP A 35 -2.35 -6.31 10.51
C ASP A 35 -2.00 -5.42 9.31
N ILE A 36 -2.28 -4.11 9.43
CA ILE A 36 -1.87 -3.10 8.45
C ILE A 36 -0.34 -2.96 8.44
N ARG A 37 0.30 -2.82 9.61
CA ARG A 37 1.76 -2.74 9.74
C ARG A 37 2.45 -3.97 9.17
N GLU A 38 1.93 -5.16 9.45
CA GLU A 38 2.45 -6.42 8.88
C GLU A 38 2.35 -6.44 7.35
N SER A 39 1.22 -6.00 6.78
CA SER A 39 1.00 -5.96 5.34
C SER A 39 1.91 -4.94 4.64
N LEU A 40 2.10 -3.76 5.25
CA LEU A 40 3.05 -2.74 4.77
C LEU A 40 4.48 -3.28 4.75
N MET A 41 4.91 -3.95 5.82
CA MET A 41 6.25 -4.53 5.89
C MET A 41 6.48 -5.62 4.84
N ARG A 42 5.50 -6.50 4.60
CA ARG A 42 5.59 -7.51 3.53
C ARG A 42 5.65 -6.88 2.14
N ALA A 43 4.79 -5.89 1.89
CA ALA A 43 4.78 -5.16 0.63
C ALA A 43 6.14 -4.48 0.37
N TYR A 44 6.72 -3.84 1.38
CA TYR A 44 8.05 -3.23 1.31
C TYR A 44 9.14 -4.26 0.99
N GLN A 45 9.14 -5.41 1.66
CA GLN A 45 10.14 -6.47 1.46
C GLN A 45 10.12 -7.05 0.03
N HIS A 46 8.95 -7.08 -0.62
CA HIS A 46 8.77 -7.70 -1.93
C HIS A 46 8.60 -6.71 -3.10
N ILE A 47 8.64 -5.39 -2.84
CA ILE A 47 8.38 -4.36 -3.85
C ILE A 47 9.35 -4.44 -5.05
N GLY A 48 10.60 -4.85 -4.82
CA GLY A 48 11.61 -5.01 -5.89
C GLY A 48 11.43 -6.23 -6.77
N GLN A 49 10.47 -7.11 -6.46
CA GLN A 49 10.21 -8.35 -7.19
C GLN A 49 8.84 -8.33 -7.90
N ARG A 50 8.06 -7.26 -7.71
CA ARG A 50 6.67 -7.16 -8.17
C ARG A 50 6.45 -5.84 -8.90
N ASP A 51 5.39 -5.78 -9.69
CA ASP A 51 4.96 -4.52 -10.29
C ASP A 51 4.50 -3.55 -9.17
N PRO A 52 5.17 -2.40 -8.99
CA PRO A 52 4.85 -1.47 -7.91
C PRO A 52 3.45 -0.88 -8.01
N VAL A 53 2.89 -0.72 -9.22
CA VAL A 53 1.52 -0.25 -9.44
C VAL A 53 0.52 -1.29 -8.93
N VAL A 54 0.81 -2.57 -9.12
CA VAL A 54 -0.03 -3.67 -8.64
C VAL A 54 0.02 -3.77 -7.11
N VAL A 55 1.21 -3.63 -6.53
CA VAL A 55 1.38 -3.61 -5.07
C VAL A 55 0.60 -2.43 -4.46
N ALA A 56 0.76 -1.23 -5.03
CA ALA A 56 0.04 -0.04 -4.58
C ALA A 56 -1.49 -0.21 -4.66
N ASN A 57 -2.01 -0.78 -5.74
CA ASN A 57 -3.44 -1.04 -5.89
C ASN A 57 -3.98 -1.99 -4.81
N LYS A 58 -3.33 -3.14 -4.64
CA LYS A 58 -3.71 -4.14 -3.64
C LYS A 58 -3.66 -3.55 -2.24
N LEU A 59 -2.58 -2.82 -1.94
CA LEU A 59 -2.36 -2.22 -0.63
C LEU A 59 -3.40 -1.15 -0.32
N ALA A 60 -3.70 -0.23 -1.25
CA ALA A 60 -4.74 0.77 -1.07
C ALA A 60 -6.11 0.12 -0.78
N ASN A 61 -6.48 -0.92 -1.54
CA ASN A 61 -7.74 -1.62 -1.31
C ASN A 61 -7.79 -2.30 0.05
N TYR A 62 -6.69 -2.95 0.47
CA TYR A 62 -6.58 -3.58 1.78
C TYR A 62 -6.68 -2.57 2.92
N LEU A 63 -6.00 -1.42 2.79
CA LEU A 63 -6.03 -0.33 3.77
C LEU A 63 -7.43 0.25 3.94
N HIS A 64 -8.13 0.52 2.83
CA HIS A 64 -9.51 1.02 2.87
C HIS A 64 -10.47 -0.01 3.48
N PHE A 65 -10.38 -1.28 3.07
CA PHE A 65 -11.23 -2.34 3.59
C PHE A 65 -11.02 -2.56 5.09
N THR A 66 -9.77 -2.75 5.51
CA THR A 66 -9.42 -3.01 6.91
C THR A 66 -9.71 -1.81 7.79
N GLY A 67 -9.37 -0.60 7.33
CA GLY A 67 -9.67 0.64 8.05
C GLY A 67 -11.16 0.84 8.30
N TYR A 68 -11.99 0.54 7.29
CA TYR A 68 -13.45 0.59 7.43
C TYR A 68 -13.97 -0.51 8.38
N ASN A 69 -13.56 -1.77 8.18
CA ASN A 69 -14.06 -2.91 8.94
C ASN A 69 -13.69 -2.81 10.44
N GLU A 70 -12.44 -2.47 10.73
CA GLU A 70 -11.91 -2.36 12.10
C GLU A 70 -12.20 -0.99 12.75
N LYS A 71 -12.85 -0.09 12.01
CA LYS A 71 -13.18 1.29 12.43
C LYS A 71 -11.93 2.05 12.90
N ILE A 72 -10.85 1.93 12.13
CA ILE A 72 -9.58 2.63 12.38
C ILE A 72 -9.76 4.08 11.96
N LYS A 73 -9.36 5.01 12.83
CA LYS A 73 -9.34 6.44 12.53
C LYS A 73 -7.92 6.84 12.16
N PHE A 74 -7.65 6.89 10.87
CA PHE A 74 -6.40 7.45 10.38
C PHE A 74 -6.33 8.95 10.64
N THR A 75 -5.13 9.44 10.94
CA THR A 75 -4.83 10.88 10.97
C THR A 75 -4.87 11.47 9.56
N GLU A 76 -4.90 12.79 9.45
CA GLU A 76 -4.85 13.46 8.14
C GLU A 76 -3.60 13.09 7.34
N SER A 77 -2.44 13.04 8.00
CA SER A 77 -1.17 12.64 7.38
C SER A 77 -1.19 11.18 6.89
N GLU A 78 -1.76 10.26 7.67
CA GLU A 78 -1.91 8.86 7.25
C GLU A 78 -2.87 8.73 6.06
N LEU A 79 -3.98 9.47 6.05
CA LEU A 79 -4.92 9.49 4.92
C LEU A 79 -4.29 10.05 3.64
N GLU A 80 -3.42 11.05 3.76
CA GLU A 80 -2.68 11.60 2.63
C GLU A 80 -1.76 10.54 2.00
N LEU A 81 -1.01 9.81 2.82
CA LEU A 81 -0.14 8.71 2.36
C LEU A 81 -0.97 7.59 1.68
N ILE A 82 -2.08 7.18 2.30
CA ILE A 82 -3.00 6.18 1.73
C ILE A 82 -3.55 6.66 0.38
N THR A 83 -3.87 7.95 0.26
CA THR A 83 -4.37 8.56 -0.97
C THR A 83 -3.31 8.54 -2.07
N GLN A 84 -2.05 8.87 -1.75
CA GLN A 84 -0.95 8.80 -2.72
C GLN A 84 -0.69 7.37 -3.21
N ILE A 85 -0.72 6.38 -2.31
CA ILE A 85 -0.63 4.95 -2.68
C ILE A 85 -1.79 4.57 -3.62
N SER A 86 -3.01 5.02 -3.31
CA SER A 86 -4.20 4.78 -4.14
C SER A 86 -4.06 5.39 -5.53
N GLN A 87 -3.57 6.63 -5.65
CA GLN A 87 -3.34 7.30 -6.93
C GLN A 87 -2.37 6.53 -7.83
N ILE A 88 -1.26 6.02 -7.27
CA ILE A 88 -0.32 5.18 -8.02
C ILE A 88 -1.02 3.89 -8.48
N GLY A 89 -1.80 3.26 -7.59
CA GLY A 89 -2.50 2.01 -7.85
C GLY A 89 -3.71 2.10 -8.80
N GLN A 90 -4.28 3.28 -9.05
CA GLN A 90 -5.45 3.44 -9.91
C GLN A 90 -5.21 2.98 -11.36
N HIS A 91 -3.97 3.09 -11.85
CA HIS A 91 -3.61 2.64 -13.19
C HIS A 91 -3.68 1.11 -13.38
N ALA A 92 -3.57 0.31 -12.31
CA ALA A 92 -3.74 -1.14 -12.41
C ALA A 92 -5.20 -1.54 -12.68
N GLY A 93 -6.18 -0.78 -12.17
CA GLY A 93 -7.61 -1.11 -12.28
C GLY A 93 -8.14 -1.19 -13.71
N LEU A 94 -7.48 -0.55 -14.68
CA LEU A 94 -7.83 -0.60 -16.09
C LEU A 94 -7.47 -1.94 -16.77
N ASN A 95 -6.59 -2.75 -16.17
CA ASN A 95 -6.09 -4.00 -16.76
C ASN A 95 -6.80 -5.27 -16.25
N GLY A 96 -7.98 -5.14 -15.61
CA GLY A 96 -8.97 -6.21 -15.38
C GLY A 96 -8.60 -7.40 -14.47
N SER A 97 -7.31 -7.59 -14.17
CA SER A 97 -6.76 -8.85 -13.65
C SER A 97 -6.57 -8.87 -12.12
N TYR A 98 -6.88 -7.78 -11.42
CA TYR A 98 -6.47 -7.56 -10.02
C TYR A 98 -7.56 -7.83 -8.97
N ARG A 99 -8.45 -8.80 -9.25
CA ARG A 99 -9.53 -9.19 -8.33
C ARG A 99 -9.05 -10.19 -7.27
N ALA A 100 -8.11 -9.78 -6.41
CA ALA A 100 -7.85 -10.50 -5.16
C ALA A 100 -8.90 -10.11 -4.10
N TRP A 101 -9.13 -10.95 -3.09
CA TRP A 101 -9.96 -10.56 -1.94
C TRP A 101 -9.28 -9.41 -1.20
N TYR A 102 -9.97 -8.27 -1.10
CA TYR A 102 -9.37 -7.03 -0.62
C TYR A 102 -8.86 -7.11 0.83
N GLY A 103 -9.40 -8.01 1.65
CA GLY A 103 -8.94 -8.21 3.04
C GLY A 103 -7.79 -9.21 3.20
N ASP A 104 -7.25 -9.81 2.13
CA ASP A 104 -6.28 -10.89 2.26
C ASP A 104 -4.85 -10.36 2.42
N LYS A 105 -4.27 -10.37 3.62
CA LYS A 105 -2.86 -9.97 3.79
C LYS A 105 -1.85 -10.96 3.20
N SER A 106 -2.26 -12.17 2.81
CA SER A 106 -1.37 -13.15 2.18
C SER A 106 -0.98 -12.77 0.74
N GLN A 107 -1.67 -11.78 0.16
CA GLN A 107 -1.36 -11.27 -1.17
C GLN A 107 -0.11 -10.39 -1.23
N PHE A 108 0.46 -10.03 -0.08
CA PHE A 108 1.67 -9.21 0.07
C PHE A 108 2.86 -10.10 0.41
#